data_AF-D4VFJ4-F1
#
_entry.id   AF-D4VFJ4-F1
#
_cell.length_a   1.000
_cell.length_b   1.000
_cell.length_c   1.000
_cell.angle_alpha   90.00
_cell.angle_beta   90.00
_cell.angle_gamma   90.00
#
_symmetry.space_group_name_H-M   'P 1'
#
loop_
_entity.id
_entity.type
_entity.pdbx_description
1 polymer ?
#
loop_
_entity_poly.entity_id
_entity_poly.type
_entity_poly.pdbx_seq_one_letter_code
_entity_poly.pdbx_strand_id
1 'polypeptide(L)' 'MNEEQEAEEMNKAFPEFLQRLSIPKAILGGEFQFDKMNFIERFLTKKIAKVNSSVSKLRYDAINEFTSQIKDNHLW' A
#
# COMPACT_ATOMS: atom_id res chain seq x y z
N MET A 1 9.08 -5.99 -3.99
CA MET A 1 9.35 -4.59 -3.67
C MET A 1 10.41 -4.54 -2.61
N ASN A 2 11.48 -3.81 -2.91
CA ASN A 2 12.39 -3.27 -1.91
C ASN A 2 11.87 -1.86 -1.50
N GLU A 3 12.40 -1.31 -0.42
CA GLU A 3 11.96 -0.02 0.13
C GLU A 3 12.12 1.14 -0.86
N GLU A 4 13.16 1.10 -1.71
CA GLU A 4 13.41 2.11 -2.75
C GLU A 4 12.29 2.15 -3.81
N GLN A 5 11.84 0.99 -4.29
CA GLN A 5 10.73 0.90 -5.25
C GLN A 5 9.42 1.41 -4.65
N GLU A 6 9.15 1.10 -3.39
CA GLU A 6 7.93 1.55 -2.71
C GLU A 6 7.91 3.08 -2.55
N ALA A 7 9.06 3.68 -2.22
CA ALA A 7 9.20 5.13 -2.15
C ALA A 7 9.04 5.78 -3.53
N GLU A 8 9.60 5.19 -4.58
CA GLU A 8 9.45 5.67 -5.95
C GLU A 8 7.99 5.60 -6.42
N GLU A 9 7.29 4.51 -6.13
CA GLU A 9 5.86 4.35 -6.43
C GLU A 9 5.01 5.40 -5.71
N MET A 10 5.25 5.63 -4.41
CA MET A 10 4.57 6.68 -3.64
C MET A 10 4.81 8.07 -4.26
N ASN A 11 6.06 8.37 -4.62
CA ASN A 11 6.44 9.65 -5.21
C ASN A 11 5.81 9.89 -6.59
N LYS A 12 5.57 8.83 -7.36
CA LYS A 12 4.92 8.89 -8.68
C LYS A 12 3.40 8.83 -8.62
N ALA A 13 2.83 8.21 -7.59
CA ALA A 13 1.39 8.02 -7.44
C ALA A 13 0.64 9.34 -7.18
N PHE A 14 1.30 10.31 -6.54
CA PHE A 14 0.69 11.59 -6.18
C PHE A 14 1.57 12.78 -6.60
N PRO A 15 1.00 13.89 -7.06
CA PRO A 15 1.73 15.14 -7.26
C PRO A 15 2.49 15.60 -6.00
N GLU A 16 3.67 16.19 -6.18
CA GLU A 16 4.55 16.63 -5.08
C GLU A 16 3.83 17.57 -4.10
N PHE A 17 2.96 18.46 -4.57
CA PHE A 17 2.24 19.38 -3.70
C PHE A 17 1.28 18.66 -2.74
N LEU A 18 0.60 17.59 -3.18
CA LEU A 18 -0.25 16.77 -2.32
C LEU A 18 0.59 15.99 -1.32
N GLN A 19 1.74 15.49 -1.75
CA GLN A 19 2.68 14.86 -0.84
C GLN A 19 3.17 15.86 0.20
N ARG A 20 3.50 17.10 -0.14
CA ARG A 20 4.00 18.08 0.84
C ARG A 20 2.93 18.54 1.84
N LEU A 21 1.67 18.60 1.43
CA LEU A 21 0.56 19.08 2.26
C LEU A 21 -0.12 17.97 3.07
N SER A 22 0.12 16.70 2.74
CA SER A 22 -0.48 15.61 3.51
C SER A 22 0.14 15.50 4.90
N ILE A 23 -0.73 15.27 5.88
CA ILE A 23 -0.40 15.31 7.30
C ILE A 23 0.21 13.96 7.73
N PRO A 24 -0.50 12.82 7.64
CA PRO A 24 0.15 11.52 7.72
C PRO A 24 0.44 10.97 6.31
N LYS A 25 1.64 10.39 6.14
CA LYS A 25 2.05 9.63 4.95
C LYS A 25 2.70 8.34 5.40
N ALA A 26 2.24 7.21 4.89
CA ALA A 26 2.81 5.92 5.24
C ALA A 26 2.67 4.92 4.08
N ILE A 27 3.65 4.02 3.99
CA ILE A 27 3.60 2.84 3.13
C ILE A 27 3.12 1.68 4.00
N LEU A 28 1.85 1.31 3.83
CA LEU A 28 1.17 0.34 4.70
C LEU A 28 1.42 -1.13 4.28
N GLY A 29 2.20 -1.32 3.23
CA GLY A 29 2.35 -2.60 2.55
C GLY A 29 1.17 -2.89 1.63
N GLY A 30 0.78 -4.15 1.51
CA GLY A 30 -0.34 -4.56 0.67
C GLY A 30 -0.57 -6.05 0.67
N GLU A 31 -1.67 -6.47 0.03
CA GLU A 31 -2.03 -7.87 -0.08
C GLU A 31 -2.62 -8.24 -1.45
N PHE A 32 -2.38 -9.49 -1.85
CA PHE A 32 -3.07 -10.16 -2.93
C PHE A 32 -3.96 -11.25 -2.32
N GLN A 33 -5.27 -11.04 -2.35
CA GLN A 33 -6.25 -12.00 -1.86
C GLN A 33 -6.88 -12.76 -3.03
N PHE A 34 -6.20 -13.82 -3.48
CA PHE A 34 -6.61 -14.56 -4.68
C PHE A 34 -7.97 -15.24 -4.54
N ASP A 35 -8.38 -15.56 -3.32
CA ASP A 35 -9.69 -16.17 -3.04
C ASP A 35 -10.83 -15.16 -3.18
N LYS A 36 -10.52 -13.87 -3.22
CA LYS A 36 -11.48 -12.78 -3.46
C LYS A 36 -11.45 -12.26 -4.91
N MET A 37 -10.55 -12.77 -5.75
CA MET A 37 -10.40 -12.36 -7.15
C MET A 37 -11.14 -13.31 -8.10
N ASN A 38 -11.64 -12.79 -9.22
CA ASN A 38 -12.15 -13.64 -10.30
C ASN A 38 -10.99 -14.31 -11.08
N PHE A 39 -11.31 -15.27 -11.95
CA PHE A 39 -10.30 -16.04 -12.68
C PHE A 39 -9.37 -15.17 -13.54
N ILE A 40 -9.89 -14.11 -14.17
CA ILE A 40 -9.12 -13.21 -15.04
C ILE A 40 -8.18 -12.34 -14.20
N GLU A 41 -8.70 -11.69 -13.16
CA GLU A 41 -7.90 -10.89 -12.21
C GLU A 41 -6.78 -11.73 -11.61
N ARG A 42 -7.12 -12.90 -11.07
CA ARG A 42 -6.16 -13.82 -10.47
C ARG A 42 -5.09 -14.24 -11.46
N PHE A 43 -5.44 -14.52 -12.72
CA PHE A 43 -4.47 -14.89 -13.76
C PHE A 43 -3.51 -13.75 -14.08
N LEU A 44 -4.02 -12.53 -14.27
CA LEU A 44 -3.21 -11.34 -14.55
C LEU A 44 -2.28 -11.00 -13.38
N THR A 45 -2.79 -11.02 -12.14
CA THR A 45 -1.99 -10.73 -10.94
C THR A 45 -0.86 -11.74 -10.77
N LYS A 46 -1.12 -13.04 -10.95
CA LYS A 46 -0.08 -14.08 -10.91
C LYS A 46 1.06 -13.79 -11.89
N LYS A 47 0.72 -13.38 -13.12
CA LYS A 47 1.68 -13.12 -14.19
C LYS A 47 2.54 -11.88 -13.93
N ILE A 48 1.93 -10.80 -13.43
CA ILE A 48 2.61 -9.52 -13.17
C ILE A 48 3.46 -9.60 -11.90
N ALA A 49 2.86 -10.06 -10.80
CA ALA A 49 3.51 -10.09 -9.49
C ALA A 49 4.45 -11.29 -9.30
N LYS A 50 4.42 -12.28 -10.20
CA LYS A 50 5.20 -13.54 -10.11
C LYS A 50 4.97 -14.30 -8.79
N VAL A 51 3.75 -14.22 -8.26
CA VAL A 51 3.32 -14.94 -7.04
C VAL A 51 2.23 -15.95 -7.39
N ASN A 52 2.29 -17.14 -6.80
CA ASN A 52 1.35 -18.24 -7.12
C ASN A 52 0.24 -18.44 -6.09
N SER A 53 0.35 -17.78 -4.93
CA SER A 53 -0.58 -17.84 -3.81
C SER A 53 -0.97 -16.43 -3.35
N SER A 54 -1.99 -16.35 -2.49
CA SER A 54 -2.28 -15.13 -1.76
C SER A 54 -1.03 -14.67 -0.99
N VAL A 55 -0.82 -13.35 -0.93
CA VAL A 55 0.30 -12.71 -0.25
C VAL A 55 -0.26 -11.65 0.67
N SER A 56 0.16 -11.63 1.93
CA SER A 56 -0.10 -10.51 2.83
C SER A 56 1.24 -9.97 3.31
N LYS A 57 1.47 -8.68 3.03
CA LYS A 57 2.65 -7.91 3.49
C LYS A 57 2.20 -6.63 4.18
N LEU A 58 1.02 -6.67 4.82
CA LEU A 58 0.52 -5.55 5.60
C LEU A 58 1.49 -5.24 6.75
N ARG A 59 1.87 -3.97 6.86
CA ARG A 59 2.76 -3.47 7.92
C ARG A 59 1.90 -2.91 9.05
N TYR A 60 1.43 -3.79 9.93
CA TYR A 60 0.52 -3.40 11.02
C TYR A 60 1.09 -2.32 11.93
N ASP A 61 2.40 -2.31 12.18
CA ASP A 61 3.05 -1.24 12.95
C ASP A 61 2.88 0.12 12.26
N ALA A 62 3.12 0.20 10.94
CA ALA A 62 2.93 1.42 10.15
C ALA A 62 1.44 1.82 10.07
N ILE A 63 0.52 0.85 10.04
CA ILE A 63 -0.93 1.11 10.09
C ILE A 63 -1.33 1.72 11.43
N ASN A 64 -0.83 1.16 12.54
CA ASN A 64 -1.10 1.67 13.89
C ASN A 64 -0.52 3.07 14.09
N GLU A 65 0.69 3.33 13.58
CA GLU A 65 1.30 4.65 13.63
C GLU A 65 0.51 5.65 12.78
N PHE A 66 0.18 5.28 11.54
CA PHE A 66 -0.62 6.10 10.63
C PHE A 66 -1.96 6.48 11.26
N THR A 67 -2.72 5.50 11.77
CA THR A 67 -4.01 5.77 12.41
C THR A 67 -3.90 6.65 13.65
N SER A 68 -2.83 6.49 14.44
CA SER A 68 -2.56 7.38 15.59
C SER A 68 -2.31 8.82 15.14
N GLN A 69 -1.47 9.03 14.12
CA GLN A 69 -1.23 10.35 13.54
C GLN A 69 -2.52 10.99 13.03
N ILE A 70 -3.39 10.23 12.36
CA ILE A 70 -4.65 10.80 11.88
C ILE A 70 -5.52 11.27 13.09
N LYS A 71 -5.59 10.48 14.17
CA LYS A 71 -6.36 10.82 15.38
C LYS A 71 -5.83 12.09 16.06
N ASP A 72 -4.52 12.17 16.23
CA ASP A 72 -3.85 13.29 16.91
C ASP A 72 -4.01 14.61 16.13
N ASN A 73 -4.17 14.53 14.80
CA ASN A 73 -4.43 15.68 13.95
C ASN A 73 -5.92 16.01 13.78
N HIS A 74 -6.81 15.36 14.53
CA HIS A 74 -8.27 15.58 14.49
C HIS A 74 -8.88 15.48 13.08
N LEU A 75 -8.35 14.61 12.22
CA LEU A 75 -8.83 14.46 10.84
C LEU A 75 -10.05 13.52 10.72
N TRP A 76 -10.51 12.91 11.82
CA TRP A 76 -11.70 12.05 11.95
C TRP A 76 -12.16 12.00 13.41
#